data_AF-A0A183IRE8-F1
#
_entry.id   AF-A0A183IRE8-F1
#
_cell.length_a   1.000
_cell.length_b   1.000
_cell.length_c   1.000
_cell.angle_alpha   90.00
_cell.angle_beta   90.00
_cell.angle_gamma   90.00
#
_symmetry.space_group_name_H-M   'P 1'
#
loop_
_entity.id
_entity.type
_entity.pdbx_description
1 polymer ?
#
loop_
_entity_poly.entity_id
_entity_poly.type
_entity_poly.pdbx_seq_one_letter_code
_entity_poly.pdbx_strand_id
1 'polypeptide(L)'
;MFDVYLGPLEVLHYILEGDEGDVHSLEAHPLFSELLFLESNCEDETADECCWVERSRWLKFEERAELDSGRWSKPLISLLSFQSLQQLRGCFKKSAPFLQNQVTSFNQLAEQIVENLLKEGDIQRSEAKICKECLQSPKKHLVGSRFATGINDEKEKPQTQEEDAVTPSFSSKLESKEKHVLTSILSPHPPSNILRKLPKDVEGACILIGYIPNITRPVAQFVRLEQAQLMPDLLEVPIPTRFVFVLFVPIGHVEQNAVMIGRCLGALFVDEVRED
;
A
#
# COMPACT_ATOMS: atom_id res chain seq x y z
N MET A 1 -14.16 35.75 -9.63
CA MET A 1 -14.57 34.56 -8.87
C MET A 1 -13.55 33.53 -9.28
N PHE A 2 -12.55 33.28 -8.44
CA PHE A 2 -11.50 32.31 -8.77
C PHE A 2 -12.09 30.95 -8.45
N ASP A 3 -12.18 30.07 -9.44
CA ASP A 3 -12.46 28.66 -9.22
C ASP A 3 -11.34 28.13 -8.32
N VAL A 4 -11.66 27.76 -7.09
CA VAL A 4 -10.71 27.14 -6.18
C VAL A 4 -10.73 25.66 -6.53
N TYR A 5 -9.77 25.24 -7.34
CA TYR A 5 -9.52 23.82 -7.56
C TYR A 5 -9.19 23.18 -6.21
N LEU A 6 -9.93 22.15 -5.80
CA LEU A 6 -9.51 21.26 -4.71
C LEU A 6 -9.09 19.91 -5.31
N GLY A 7 -7.80 19.68 -5.46
CA GLY A 7 -7.24 18.37 -5.75
C GLY A 7 -7.47 17.37 -4.60
N PRO A 8 -7.19 16.07 -4.83
CA PRO A 8 -7.32 15.01 -3.82
C PRO A 8 -6.68 15.36 -2.47
N LEU A 9 -5.54 16.06 -2.53
CA LEU A 9 -4.78 16.51 -1.39
C LEU A 9 -5.45 17.64 -0.63
N GLU A 10 -6.15 18.53 -1.32
CA GLU A 10 -6.88 19.63 -0.69
C GLU A 10 -8.18 19.10 -0.07
N VAL A 11 -8.83 18.10 -0.68
CA VAL A 11 -9.95 17.38 -0.06
C VAL A 11 -9.49 16.65 1.20
N LEU A 12 -8.35 15.95 1.14
CA LEU A 12 -7.77 15.31 2.32
C LEU A 12 -7.35 16.34 3.37
N HIS A 13 -6.69 17.43 2.98
CA HIS A 13 -6.30 18.50 3.87
C HIS A 13 -7.54 19.12 4.56
N TYR A 14 -8.60 19.41 3.81
CA TYR A 14 -9.87 19.88 4.38
C TYR A 14 -10.49 18.86 5.35
N ILE A 15 -10.44 17.56 5.02
CA ILE A 15 -10.94 16.49 5.89
C ILE A 15 -10.11 16.35 7.18
N LEU A 16 -8.80 16.57 7.10
CA LEU A 16 -7.83 16.24 8.17
C LEU A 16 -7.43 17.45 9.01
N GLU A 17 -7.25 18.61 8.39
CA GLU A 17 -6.71 19.84 8.99
C GLU A 17 -7.78 20.95 9.11
N GLY A 18 -8.95 20.80 8.46
CA GLY A 18 -10.01 21.81 8.47
C GLY A 18 -9.67 23.04 7.63
N ASP A 19 -10.34 24.17 7.88
CA ASP A 19 -10.18 25.44 7.15
C ASP A 19 -9.01 26.31 7.67
N GLU A 20 -8.21 25.80 8.62
CA GLU A 20 -7.20 26.59 9.34
C GLU A 20 -5.76 26.45 8.82
N GLY A 21 -5.54 25.65 7.76
CA GLY A 21 -4.22 25.49 7.13
C GLY A 21 -4.04 26.42 5.92
N ASP A 22 -2.88 27.05 5.79
CA ASP A 22 -2.51 27.85 4.61
C ASP A 22 -2.29 26.91 3.41
N VAL A 23 -3.39 26.57 2.71
CA VAL A 23 -3.46 25.62 1.58
C VAL A 23 -2.48 25.98 0.46
N HIS A 24 -2.08 27.25 0.37
CA HIS A 24 -1.27 27.82 -0.70
C HIS A 24 0.21 27.40 -0.71
N SER A 25 0.68 26.58 0.24
CA SER A 25 2.09 26.19 0.36
C SER A 25 2.39 24.70 0.10
N LEU A 26 1.37 23.86 -0.08
CA LEU A 26 1.55 22.42 -0.33
C LEU A 26 1.53 22.15 -1.83
N GLU A 27 2.68 21.81 -2.41
CA GLU A 27 2.78 21.40 -3.81
C GLU A 27 2.05 20.06 -4.00
N ALA A 28 1.01 20.06 -4.83
CA ALA A 28 0.19 18.87 -5.05
C ALA A 28 0.83 17.96 -6.10
N HIS A 29 1.10 16.72 -5.72
CA HIS A 29 1.64 15.69 -6.62
C HIS A 29 0.53 14.72 -7.06
N PRO A 30 0.56 14.22 -8.32
CA PRO A 30 -0.31 13.12 -8.73
C PRO A 30 -0.09 11.89 -7.83
N LEU A 31 -1.17 11.16 -7.53
CA LEU A 31 -1.09 9.96 -6.69
C LEU A 31 -1.28 8.69 -7.50
N PHE A 32 -0.45 7.71 -7.19
CA PHE A 32 -0.72 6.31 -7.44
C PHE A 32 -1.02 5.63 -6.11
N SER A 33 -2.12 4.89 -6.02
CA SER A 33 -2.51 4.21 -4.78
C SER A 33 -2.71 2.71 -4.97
N GLU A 34 -2.33 1.96 -3.94
CA GLU A 34 -2.52 0.50 -3.87
C GLU A 34 -3.27 0.14 -2.60
N LEU A 35 -4.20 -0.81 -2.73
CA LEU A 35 -4.91 -1.42 -1.63
C LEU A 35 -4.43 -2.86 -1.47
N LEU A 36 -3.85 -3.16 -0.31
CA LEU A 36 -3.51 -4.50 0.10
C LEU A 36 -4.45 -4.97 1.22
N PHE A 37 -4.81 -6.25 1.13
CA PHE A 37 -5.63 -6.91 2.13
C PHE A 37 -4.80 -7.98 2.85
N LEU A 38 -4.91 -8.05 4.18
CA LEU A 38 -4.20 -9.06 4.96
C LEU A 38 -4.89 -10.41 4.83
N GLU A 39 -4.16 -11.40 4.32
CA GLU A 39 -4.58 -12.79 4.22
C GLU A 39 -3.77 -13.63 5.20
N SER A 40 -4.44 -14.57 5.87
CA SER A 40 -3.77 -15.62 6.65
C SER A 40 -3.54 -16.80 5.73
N ASN A 41 -2.28 -17.20 5.55
CA ASN A 41 -1.92 -18.32 4.67
C ASN A 41 -2.28 -19.62 5.40
N CYS A 42 -3.49 -20.15 5.19
CA CYS A 42 -3.93 -21.41 5.80
C CYS A 42 -3.46 -22.67 5.03
N GLU A 43 -2.72 -22.51 3.93
CA GLU A 43 -2.40 -23.61 3.00
C GLU A 43 -0.99 -24.21 3.17
N ASP A 44 -0.05 -23.48 3.77
CA ASP A 44 1.31 -23.96 4.01
C ASP A 44 1.47 -24.36 5.49
N GLU A 45 1.65 -25.67 5.76
CA GLU A 45 1.82 -26.22 7.12
C GLU A 45 3.12 -25.74 7.84
N THR A 46 3.92 -24.89 7.20
CA THR A 46 5.13 -24.29 7.77
C THR A 46 4.86 -22.85 8.21
N ALA A 47 4.40 -22.71 9.45
CA ALA A 47 4.19 -21.47 10.21
C ALA A 47 3.11 -20.51 9.66
N ASP A 48 2.16 -20.17 10.52
CA ASP A 48 1.11 -19.17 10.35
C ASP A 48 1.69 -17.76 10.02
N GLU A 49 2.19 -17.54 8.80
CA GLU A 49 2.64 -16.23 8.35
C GLU A 49 1.54 -15.57 7.51
N CYS A 50 0.84 -14.60 8.10
CA CYS A 50 -0.06 -13.73 7.36
C CYS A 50 0.74 -12.86 6.37
N CYS A 51 0.16 -12.58 5.20
CA CYS A 51 0.77 -11.73 4.19
C CYS A 51 -0.24 -10.74 3.62
N TRP A 52 0.26 -9.60 3.16
CA TRP A 52 -0.54 -8.59 2.47
C TRP A 52 -0.62 -8.94 1.00
N VAL A 53 -1.82 -9.00 0.45
CA VAL A 53 -2.06 -9.31 -0.96
C VAL A 53 -2.72 -8.11 -1.62
N GLU A 54 -2.12 -7.61 -2.69
CA GLU A 54 -2.68 -6.51 -3.47
C GLU A 54 -4.05 -6.89 -4.08
N ARG A 55 -5.06 -6.03 -3.87
CA ARG A 55 -6.43 -6.27 -4.34
C ARG A 55 -6.89 -5.24 -5.38
N SER A 56 -6.41 -4.02 -5.30
CA SER A 56 -6.83 -2.93 -6.19
C SER A 56 -5.78 -1.84 -6.24
N ARG A 57 -5.73 -1.11 -7.36
CA ARG A 57 -4.87 0.05 -7.51
C ARG A 57 -5.55 1.17 -8.29
N TRP A 58 -5.09 2.40 -8.10
CA TRP A 58 -5.59 3.59 -8.77
C TRP A 58 -4.47 4.49 -9.24
N LEU A 59 -4.63 5.01 -10.45
CA LEU A 59 -3.86 6.15 -10.98
C LEU A 59 -4.81 7.25 -11.49
N LYS A 60 -5.88 6.83 -12.17
CA LYS A 60 -7.02 7.66 -12.57
C LYS A 60 -8.30 6.83 -12.49
N PHE A 61 -8.18 5.60 -12.95
CA PHE A 61 -9.20 4.57 -12.86
C PHE A 61 -8.73 3.50 -11.88
N GLU A 62 -9.69 2.77 -11.33
CA GLU A 62 -9.48 1.58 -10.53
C GLU A 62 -9.19 0.40 -11.45
N GLU A 63 -8.15 -0.38 -11.12
CA GLU A 63 -7.93 -1.72 -11.63
C GLU A 63 -7.99 -2.68 -10.44
N ARG A 64 -8.68 -3.81 -10.58
CA ARG A 64 -8.81 -4.83 -9.53
C ARG A 64 -8.01 -6.07 -9.89
N ALA A 65 -7.37 -6.68 -8.90
CA ALA A 65 -6.71 -7.96 -9.07
C ALA A 65 -7.75 -9.08 -9.12
N GLU A 66 -7.77 -9.84 -10.22
CA GLU A 66 -8.54 -11.06 -10.36
C GLU A 66 -7.70 -12.24 -9.84
N LEU A 67 -7.91 -12.63 -8.58
CA LEU A 67 -7.06 -13.61 -7.89
C LEU A 67 -6.97 -14.95 -8.63
N ASP A 68 -8.08 -15.44 -9.18
CA ASP A 68 -8.13 -16.73 -9.88
C ASP A 68 -7.34 -16.74 -11.20
N SER A 69 -7.26 -15.58 -11.86
CA SER A 69 -6.66 -15.45 -13.19
C SER A 69 -5.25 -14.84 -13.15
N GLY A 70 -4.85 -14.27 -12.01
CA GLY A 70 -3.60 -13.55 -11.84
C GLY A 70 -3.50 -12.34 -12.77
N ARG A 71 -4.63 -11.67 -13.05
CA ARG A 71 -4.67 -10.55 -14.01
C ARG A 71 -5.33 -9.33 -13.40
N TRP A 72 -4.93 -8.17 -13.91
CA TRP A 72 -5.64 -6.92 -13.66
C TRP A 72 -6.91 -6.85 -14.50
N SER A 73 -8.00 -6.41 -13.88
CA SER A 73 -9.23 -6.06 -14.59
C SER A 73 -8.97 -4.93 -15.59
N LYS A 74 -9.93 -4.70 -16.48
CA LYS A 74 -9.93 -3.44 -17.26
C LYS A 74 -10.06 -2.24 -16.31
N PRO A 75 -9.46 -1.08 -16.65
CA PRO A 75 -9.65 0.15 -15.88
C PRO A 75 -11.13 0.52 -15.78
N LEU A 76 -11.60 0.85 -14.58
CA LEU A 76 -13.00 1.21 -14.31
C LEU A 76 -13.13 2.43 -13.39
N ILE A 77 -14.28 3.10 -13.43
CA ILE A 77 -14.63 4.15 -12.45
C ILE A 77 -15.09 3.47 -11.16
N SER A 78 -14.52 3.88 -10.03
CA SER A 78 -14.87 3.30 -8.74
C SER A 78 -16.34 3.51 -8.38
N LEU A 79 -17.06 2.40 -8.23
CA LEU A 79 -18.40 2.40 -7.63
C LEU A 79 -18.25 2.27 -6.11
N LEU A 80 -18.67 3.31 -5.40
CA LEU A 80 -18.57 3.45 -3.94
C LEU A 80 -19.96 3.41 -3.31
N SER A 81 -20.04 2.94 -2.06
CA SER A 81 -21.28 2.98 -1.28
C SER A 81 -21.25 4.17 -0.32
N PHE A 82 -22.40 4.82 -0.13
CA PHE A 82 -22.53 5.92 0.84
C PHE A 82 -22.16 5.49 2.26
N GLN A 83 -22.54 4.26 2.65
CA GLN A 83 -22.22 3.70 3.96
C GLN A 83 -20.69 3.60 4.16
N SER A 84 -19.96 3.11 3.16
CA SER A 84 -18.50 3.00 3.23
C SER A 84 -17.82 4.36 3.27
N LEU A 85 -18.33 5.36 2.56
CA LEU A 85 -17.85 6.75 2.64
C LEU A 85 -18.08 7.35 4.04
N GLN A 86 -19.24 7.11 4.65
CA GLN A 86 -19.50 7.55 6.03
C GLN A 86 -18.56 6.86 7.04
N GLN A 87 -18.30 5.56 6.85
CA GLN A 87 -17.34 4.82 7.67
C GLN A 87 -15.92 5.35 7.51
N LEU A 88 -15.48 5.65 6.27
CA LEU A 88 -14.19 6.27 5.99
C LEU A 88 -14.06 7.63 6.69
N ARG A 89 -15.08 8.50 6.58
CA ARG A 89 -15.13 9.77 7.31
C ARG A 89 -15.03 9.54 8.82
N GLY A 90 -15.66 8.50 9.35
CA GLY A 90 -15.56 8.10 10.75
C GLY A 90 -14.14 7.67 11.17
N CYS A 91 -13.38 7.05 10.26
CA CYS A 91 -11.97 6.70 10.48
C CYS A 91 -11.12 7.97 10.65
N PHE A 92 -11.26 8.94 9.73
CA PHE A 92 -10.50 10.19 9.79
C PHE A 92 -10.78 11.04 11.02
N LYS A 93 -12.01 11.05 11.52
CA LYS A 93 -12.36 11.79 12.75
C LYS A 93 -11.70 11.22 14.01
N LYS A 94 -11.30 9.95 14.00
CA LYS A 94 -10.74 9.25 15.16
C LYS A 94 -9.22 9.16 15.10
N SER A 95 -8.66 9.03 13.90
CA SER A 95 -7.21 9.00 13.71
C SER A 95 -6.64 10.42 13.81
N ALA A 96 -5.65 10.67 14.68
CA ALA A 96 -4.85 11.88 14.52
C ALA A 96 -4.10 11.80 13.16
N PRO A 97 -4.32 12.74 12.23
CA PRO A 97 -3.93 12.55 10.84
C PRO A 97 -2.44 12.81 10.56
N PHE A 98 -1.62 13.04 11.59
CA PHE A 98 -0.36 13.72 11.40
C PHE A 98 0.78 13.15 12.25
N LEU A 99 1.53 12.23 11.64
CA LEU A 99 2.91 11.96 12.02
C LEU A 99 3.79 12.66 10.99
N GLN A 100 4.16 13.91 11.28
CA GLN A 100 5.18 14.66 10.56
C GLN A 100 6.52 14.00 10.85
N ASN A 101 6.84 12.98 10.05
CA ASN A 101 7.78 11.96 10.47
C ASN A 101 8.89 11.79 9.46
N GLN A 102 10.13 11.90 9.93
CA GLN A 102 11.33 11.60 9.17
C GLN A 102 11.64 10.10 9.28
N VAL A 103 10.76 9.26 8.72
CA VAL A 103 10.99 7.82 8.61
C VAL A 103 11.71 7.49 7.32
N THR A 104 12.66 6.57 7.42
CA THR A 104 13.46 6.11 6.26
C THR A 104 13.02 4.75 5.73
N SER A 105 12.21 4.01 6.49
CA SER A 105 11.73 2.68 6.13
C SER A 105 10.32 2.41 6.66
N PHE A 106 9.61 1.49 6.01
CA PHE A 106 8.28 1.07 6.45
C PHE A 106 8.32 0.37 7.82
N ASN A 107 9.40 -0.34 8.16
CA ASN A 107 9.53 -0.99 9.47
C ASN A 107 9.55 0.03 10.62
N GLN A 108 10.28 1.14 10.46
CA GLN A 108 10.26 2.23 11.43
C GLN A 108 8.89 2.89 11.50
N LEU A 109 8.24 3.09 10.34
CA LEU A 109 6.89 3.64 10.30
C LEU A 109 5.88 2.74 11.01
N ALA A 110 5.96 1.42 10.83
CA ALA A 110 5.08 0.45 11.47
C ALA A 110 5.22 0.47 13.00
N GLU A 111 6.44 0.61 13.53
CA GLU A 111 6.68 0.78 14.97
C GLU A 111 5.99 2.03 15.50
N GLN A 112 6.17 3.16 14.82
CA GLN A 112 5.57 4.42 15.23
C GLN A 112 4.04 4.44 15.12
N ILE A 113 3.47 3.79 14.10
CA ILE A 113 2.02 3.60 13.99
C ILE A 113 1.50 2.89 15.25
N VAL A 114 2.11 1.76 15.62
CA VAL A 114 1.69 0.99 16.80
C VAL A 114 1.88 1.78 18.10
N GLU A 115 2.98 2.51 18.24
CA GLU A 115 3.22 3.39 19.38
C GLU A 115 2.18 4.51 19.49
N ASN A 116 1.79 5.11 18.36
CA ASN A 116 0.74 6.14 18.34
C ASN A 116 -0.61 5.56 18.73
N LEU A 117 -0.99 4.40 18.18
CA LEU A 117 -2.22 3.71 18.54
C LEU A 117 -2.26 3.35 20.04
N LEU A 118 -1.13 2.97 20.64
CA LEU A 118 -1.04 2.74 22.09
C LEU A 118 -1.22 4.04 22.88
N LYS A 119 -0.58 5.13 22.44
CA LYS A 119 -0.63 6.45 23.09
C LYS A 119 -2.03 7.03 23.09
N GLU A 120 -2.77 6.87 22.01
CA GLU A 120 -4.16 7.31 21.86
C GLU A 120 -5.15 6.41 22.61
N GLY A 121 -4.70 5.25 23.11
CA GLY A 121 -5.58 4.25 23.74
C GLY A 121 -6.44 3.50 22.72
N ASP A 122 -6.00 3.50 21.46
CA ASP A 122 -6.62 2.83 20.33
C ASP A 122 -6.45 1.33 20.34
N ILE A 123 -5.32 0.88 20.86
CA ILE A 123 -5.03 -0.51 21.14
C ILE A 123 -4.46 -0.69 22.55
N GLN A 124 -4.57 -1.90 23.08
CA GLN A 124 -3.99 -2.34 24.34
C GLN A 124 -2.56 -2.86 24.15
N ARG A 125 -1.77 -2.93 25.24
CA ARG A 125 -0.40 -3.48 25.18
C ARG A 125 -0.33 -4.93 24.68
N SER A 126 -1.37 -5.72 24.95
CA SER A 126 -1.50 -7.09 24.44
C SER A 126 -1.73 -7.16 22.92
N GLU A 127 -2.32 -6.11 22.34
CA GLU A 127 -2.65 -6.01 20.91
C GLU A 127 -1.49 -5.47 20.07
N ALA A 128 -0.55 -4.75 20.70
CA ALA A 128 0.57 -4.11 20.02
C ALA A 128 1.47 -5.09 19.25
N LYS A 129 1.73 -6.26 19.83
CA LYS A 129 2.59 -7.28 19.22
C LYS A 129 1.98 -7.77 17.89
N ILE A 130 0.71 -8.19 17.91
CA ILE A 130 0.05 -8.71 16.71
C ILE A 130 -0.13 -7.61 15.64
N CYS A 131 -0.46 -6.38 16.04
CA CYS A 131 -0.54 -5.26 15.09
C CYS A 131 0.79 -4.99 14.39
N LYS A 132 1.91 -5.01 15.14
CA LYS A 132 3.25 -4.83 14.59
C LYS A 132 3.64 -5.95 13.64
N GLU A 133 3.45 -7.21 14.06
CA GLU A 133 3.74 -8.39 13.25
C GLU A 133 2.95 -8.34 11.94
N CYS A 134 1.64 -8.06 12.00
CA CYS A 134 0.82 -7.90 10.81
C CYS A 134 1.30 -6.75 9.91
N LEU A 135 1.67 -5.57 10.42
CA LEU A 135 2.20 -4.50 9.55
C LEU A 135 3.48 -4.94 8.83
N GLN A 136 4.37 -5.64 9.54
CA GLN A 136 5.67 -6.07 9.04
C GLN A 136 5.60 -7.32 8.15
N SER A 137 4.43 -7.96 8.04
CA SER A 137 4.21 -9.07 7.12
C SER A 137 4.59 -8.74 5.67
N PRO A 138 5.01 -9.76 4.90
CA PRO A 138 5.36 -9.61 3.49
C PRO A 138 4.22 -9.01 2.67
N LYS A 139 4.58 -8.14 1.71
CA LYS A 139 3.64 -7.49 0.80
C LYS A 139 3.80 -8.08 -0.59
N LYS A 140 2.78 -8.82 -1.01
CA LYS A 140 2.70 -9.52 -2.29
C LYS A 140 1.89 -8.70 -3.27
N HIS A 141 2.55 -8.28 -4.35
CA HIS A 141 1.98 -7.46 -5.42
C HIS A 141 1.76 -8.30 -6.68
N LEU A 142 0.79 -7.93 -7.51
CA LEU A 142 0.48 -8.67 -8.72
C LEU A 142 1.46 -8.33 -9.85
N VAL A 143 2.55 -9.08 -9.93
CA VAL A 143 3.59 -8.92 -10.95
C VAL A 143 3.42 -9.97 -12.05
N GLY A 144 3.01 -9.51 -13.23
CA GLY A 144 2.77 -10.39 -14.38
C GLY A 144 1.52 -11.26 -14.20
N SER A 145 1.71 -12.51 -13.76
CA SER A 145 0.60 -13.45 -13.49
C SER A 145 0.70 -14.13 -12.13
N ARG A 146 1.55 -13.63 -11.22
CA ARG A 146 1.75 -14.18 -9.89
C ARG A 146 1.84 -13.06 -8.86
N PHE A 147 1.46 -13.39 -7.63
CA PHE A 147 1.69 -12.53 -6.47
C PHE A 147 3.08 -12.81 -5.92
N ALA A 148 3.90 -11.77 -5.85
CA ALA A 148 5.29 -11.87 -5.40
C ALA A 148 5.62 -10.71 -4.46
N THR A 149 6.49 -10.98 -3.50
CA THR A 149 7.20 -9.92 -2.79
C THR A 149 8.18 -9.26 -3.75
N GLY A 150 8.32 -7.93 -3.69
CA GLY A 150 9.22 -7.19 -4.57
C GLY A 150 10.58 -7.87 -4.76
N ILE A 151 10.97 -8.06 -6.03
CA ILE A 151 12.30 -8.43 -6.57
C ILE A 151 12.91 -9.78 -6.11
N ASN A 152 12.49 -10.41 -5.00
CA ASN A 152 13.23 -11.53 -4.40
C ASN A 152 12.65 -12.94 -4.58
N ASP A 153 11.48 -13.11 -5.21
CA ASP A 153 10.85 -14.42 -5.43
C ASP A 153 11.37 -15.19 -6.68
N GLU A 154 12.64 -15.00 -7.07
CA GLU A 154 13.25 -15.78 -8.17
C GLU A 154 13.58 -17.24 -7.81
N LYS A 155 13.27 -17.71 -6.59
CA LYS A 155 13.73 -19.04 -6.12
C LYS A 155 12.80 -20.23 -6.35
N GLU A 156 11.62 -20.06 -6.92
CA GLU A 156 10.75 -21.22 -7.21
C GLU A 156 10.43 -21.36 -8.70
N LYS A 157 11.42 -21.82 -9.46
CA LYS A 157 11.13 -22.63 -10.65
C LYS A 157 10.93 -24.08 -10.21
N PRO A 158 9.83 -24.76 -10.64
CA PRO A 158 9.77 -26.20 -10.58
C PRO A 158 10.90 -26.75 -11.47
N GLN A 159 11.88 -27.43 -10.86
CA GLN A 159 12.86 -28.21 -11.61
C GLN A 159 12.12 -29.34 -12.32
N THR A 160 11.85 -29.16 -13.61
CA THR A 160 11.59 -30.30 -14.49
C THR A 160 12.95 -30.93 -14.77
N GLN A 161 13.13 -32.17 -14.34
CA GLN A 161 14.31 -32.97 -14.65
C GLN A 161 14.37 -33.20 -16.16
N GLU A 162 15.38 -32.63 -16.82
CA GLU A 162 15.95 -33.20 -18.02
C GLU A 162 17.46 -33.30 -17.81
N GLU A 163 17.95 -34.54 -17.77
CA GLU A 163 19.36 -34.89 -17.87
C GLU A 163 19.85 -34.58 -19.30
N ASP A 164 20.90 -33.77 -19.47
CA ASP A 164 22.23 -34.27 -19.85
C ASP A 164 23.19 -33.17 -20.38
N ALA A 165 24.46 -33.32 -19.97
CA ALA A 165 25.71 -33.03 -20.67
C ALA A 165 26.45 -31.65 -20.59
N VAL A 166 27.49 -31.64 -19.73
CA VAL A 166 28.95 -31.44 -20.00
C VAL A 166 29.57 -30.03 -20.28
N THR A 167 30.11 -29.41 -19.19
CA THR A 167 31.48 -28.81 -18.97
C THR A 167 31.92 -27.47 -19.68
N PRO A 168 33.10 -26.83 -19.34
CA PRO A 168 33.14 -25.59 -18.54
C PRO A 168 34.03 -24.46 -19.14
N SER A 169 34.02 -23.23 -18.59
CA SER A 169 35.20 -22.33 -18.64
C SER A 169 35.10 -21.12 -17.69
N PHE A 170 36.21 -20.41 -17.56
CA PHE A 170 36.84 -19.85 -16.36
C PHE A 170 36.66 -18.31 -16.20
N SER A 171 36.63 -17.83 -14.94
CA SER A 171 37.07 -16.50 -14.42
C SER A 171 36.39 -15.22 -14.98
N SER A 172 36.17 -14.13 -14.24
CA SER A 172 36.92 -13.53 -13.14
C SER A 172 36.02 -12.59 -12.31
N LYS A 173 36.45 -12.33 -11.08
CA LYS A 173 35.81 -11.46 -10.07
C LYS A 173 36.13 -9.98 -10.31
N LEU A 174 35.26 -9.16 -9.70
CA LEU A 174 35.40 -7.75 -9.30
C LEU A 174 35.04 -6.70 -10.36
N GLU A 175 33.85 -6.08 -10.19
CA GLU A 175 33.74 -4.61 -10.09
C GLU A 175 32.32 -4.13 -9.67
N SER A 176 32.31 -3.41 -8.54
CA SER A 176 31.49 -2.23 -8.21
C SER A 176 29.98 -2.38 -7.90
N LYS A 177 29.66 -2.14 -6.62
CA LYS A 177 28.34 -2.09 -5.95
C LYS A 177 27.31 -1.13 -6.56
N GLU A 178 27.68 -0.26 -7.50
CA GLU A 178 26.76 0.73 -8.09
C GLU A 178 25.85 0.15 -9.17
N LYS A 179 26.26 -0.94 -9.84
CA LYS A 179 25.39 -1.63 -10.81
C LYS A 179 24.25 -2.39 -10.13
N HIS A 180 24.38 -2.79 -8.86
CA HIS A 180 23.36 -3.63 -8.22
C HIS A 180 22.03 -2.90 -7.99
N VAL A 181 22.03 -1.56 -7.95
CA VAL A 181 20.81 -0.74 -7.82
C VAL A 181 20.14 -0.50 -9.18
N LEU A 182 20.92 -0.31 -10.25
CA LEU A 182 20.36 -0.12 -11.59
C LEU A 182 19.98 -1.43 -12.28
N THR A 183 20.66 -2.54 -11.95
CA THR A 183 20.36 -3.87 -12.50
C THR A 183 19.18 -4.53 -11.79
N SER A 184 18.85 -4.13 -10.55
CA SER A 184 17.65 -4.58 -9.82
C SER A 184 16.36 -3.92 -10.31
N ILE A 185 16.45 -2.84 -11.08
CA ILE A 185 15.31 -2.23 -11.81
C ILE A 185 14.98 -3.03 -13.09
N LEU A 186 15.91 -3.88 -13.54
CA LEU A 186 15.80 -4.70 -14.75
C LEU A 186 15.48 -6.16 -14.39
N SER A 187 14.35 -6.40 -13.74
CA SER A 187 13.78 -7.76 -13.70
C SER A 187 13.51 -8.23 -15.15
N PRO A 188 13.73 -9.51 -15.51
CA PRO A 188 13.48 -10.03 -16.85
C PRO A 188 11.98 -10.09 -17.21
N HIS A 189 11.09 -9.76 -16.27
CA HIS A 189 9.67 -9.57 -16.56
C HIS A 189 9.41 -8.15 -17.06
N PRO A 190 8.60 -7.99 -18.12
CA PRO A 190 8.29 -6.67 -18.65
C PRO A 190 7.72 -5.83 -17.50
N PRO A 191 8.22 -4.58 -17.29
CA PRO A 191 7.67 -3.69 -16.29
C PRO A 191 6.16 -3.65 -16.46
N SER A 192 5.42 -3.74 -15.36
CA SER A 192 3.97 -3.66 -15.40
C SER A 192 3.56 -2.46 -16.25
N ASN A 193 2.56 -2.64 -17.11
CA ASN A 193 2.14 -1.61 -18.09
C ASN A 193 1.83 -0.25 -17.44
N ILE A 194 1.64 -0.22 -16.11
CA ILE A 194 1.38 0.97 -15.31
C ILE A 194 2.62 1.86 -15.13
N LEU A 195 3.83 1.29 -15.01
CA LEU A 195 5.08 2.08 -14.82
C LEU A 195 5.29 3.11 -15.93
N ARG A 196 4.92 2.77 -17.16
CA ARG A 196 5.03 3.66 -18.33
C ARG A 196 3.93 4.72 -18.37
N LYS A 197 2.86 4.56 -17.59
CA LYS A 197 1.72 5.48 -17.51
C LYS A 197 1.84 6.46 -16.36
N LEU A 198 2.77 6.24 -15.44
CA LEU A 198 2.97 7.12 -14.29
C LEU A 198 3.35 8.54 -14.75
N PRO A 199 2.68 9.57 -14.23
CA PRO A 199 3.05 10.96 -14.51
C PRO A 199 4.39 11.30 -13.84
N LYS A 200 4.97 12.43 -14.24
CA LYS A 200 6.15 12.98 -13.56
C LYS A 200 5.79 13.33 -12.12
N ASP A 201 6.75 13.14 -11.23
CA ASP A 201 6.65 13.50 -9.81
C ASP A 201 5.46 12.84 -9.08
N VAL A 202 5.04 11.66 -9.56
CA VAL A 202 4.01 10.85 -8.90
C VAL A 202 4.48 10.41 -7.51
N GLU A 203 3.59 10.50 -6.54
CA GLU A 203 3.79 9.96 -5.20
C GLU A 203 2.85 8.77 -4.94
N GLY A 204 3.26 7.91 -4.00
CA GLY A 204 2.55 6.70 -3.65
C GLY A 204 1.64 6.85 -2.43
N ALA A 205 0.51 6.15 -2.44
CA ALA A 205 -0.36 5.98 -1.29
C ALA A 205 -0.65 4.49 -1.05
N CYS A 206 -0.31 3.98 0.14
CA CYS A 206 -0.54 2.58 0.50
C CYS A 206 -1.75 2.45 1.44
N ILE A 207 -2.69 1.58 1.11
CA ILE A 207 -3.91 1.32 1.87
C ILE A 207 -3.87 -0.13 2.38
N LEU A 208 -3.69 -0.32 3.68
CA LEU A 208 -3.56 -1.62 4.35
C LEU A 208 -4.83 -1.93 5.13
N ILE A 209 -5.62 -2.90 4.68
CA ILE A 209 -6.86 -3.33 5.34
C ILE A 209 -6.74 -4.78 5.82
N GLY A 210 -6.92 -5.05 7.11
CA GLY A 210 -6.77 -6.41 7.64
C GLY A 210 -7.76 -6.76 8.74
N TYR A 211 -8.24 -8.01 8.75
CA TYR A 211 -8.93 -8.57 9.91
C TYR A 211 -7.93 -9.26 10.81
N ILE A 212 -7.77 -8.75 12.04
CA ILE A 212 -6.72 -9.21 12.95
C ILE A 212 -7.36 -9.93 14.15
N PRO A 213 -6.82 -11.09 14.58
CA PRO A 213 -7.26 -11.74 15.81
C PRO A 213 -6.88 -10.91 17.04
N ASN A 214 -7.62 -11.07 18.12
CA ASN A 214 -7.27 -10.53 19.44
C ASN A 214 -7.25 -9.00 19.57
N ILE A 215 -7.73 -8.25 18.57
CA ILE A 215 -8.06 -6.82 18.75
C ILE A 215 -9.52 -6.65 19.16
N THR A 216 -9.78 -5.72 20.07
CA THR A 216 -11.09 -5.54 20.72
C THR A 216 -12.05 -4.63 19.96
N ARG A 217 -11.53 -3.75 19.10
CA ARG A 217 -12.31 -2.80 18.30
C ARG A 217 -11.61 -2.46 16.98
N PRO A 218 -12.33 -1.99 15.95
CA PRO A 218 -11.71 -1.45 14.75
C PRO A 218 -10.84 -0.24 15.09
N VAL A 219 -9.66 -0.18 14.47
CA VAL A 219 -8.69 0.90 14.64
C VAL A 219 -8.19 1.33 13.27
N ALA A 220 -8.11 2.65 13.07
CA ALA A 220 -7.65 3.24 11.83
C ALA A 220 -6.54 4.25 12.13
N GLN A 221 -5.46 4.21 11.34
CA GLN A 221 -4.41 5.23 11.37
C GLN A 221 -4.21 5.75 9.95
N PHE A 222 -4.25 7.07 9.80
CA PHE A 222 -3.82 7.75 8.59
C PHE A 222 -2.48 8.44 8.85
N VAL A 223 -1.57 8.33 7.90
CA VAL A 223 -0.23 8.93 7.95
C VAL A 223 0.01 9.69 6.66
N ARG A 224 0.37 10.98 6.80
CA ARG A 224 1.02 11.78 5.75
C ARG A 224 2.47 12.02 6.14
N LEU A 225 3.42 11.57 5.32
CA LEU A 225 4.83 11.89 5.50
C LEU A 225 5.12 13.34 5.10
N GLU A 226 6.02 13.98 5.84
CA GLU A 226 6.45 15.36 5.56
C GLU A 226 7.25 15.44 4.25
N GLN A 227 8.05 14.42 3.95
CA GLN A 227 8.71 14.21 2.67
C GLN A 227 8.37 12.81 2.18
N ALA A 228 7.98 12.67 0.91
CA ALA A 228 7.70 11.36 0.35
C ALA A 228 8.99 10.54 0.28
N GLN A 229 8.90 9.28 0.70
CA GLN A 229 10.05 8.42 0.90
C GLN A 229 9.91 7.16 0.07
N LEU A 230 10.97 6.78 -0.65
CA LEU A 230 11.02 5.48 -1.30
C LEU A 230 11.10 4.38 -0.22
N MET A 231 10.03 3.60 -0.09
CA MET A 231 9.96 2.48 0.83
C MET A 231 9.93 1.18 0.02
N PRO A 232 11.06 0.46 -0.09
CA PRO A 232 11.11 -0.80 -0.82
C PRO A 232 10.04 -1.79 -0.33
N ASP A 233 9.51 -2.57 -1.27
CA ASP A 233 8.50 -3.62 -1.07
C ASP A 233 7.12 -3.13 -0.56
N LEU A 234 6.95 -1.84 -0.25
CA LEU A 234 5.66 -1.30 0.18
C LEU A 234 4.65 -1.19 -0.97
N LEU A 235 5.12 -0.78 -2.15
CA LEU A 235 4.33 -0.64 -3.38
C LEU A 235 4.91 -1.52 -4.50
N GLU A 236 4.09 -1.89 -5.49
CA GLU A 236 4.52 -2.63 -6.70
C GLU A 236 5.55 -1.84 -7.50
N VAL A 237 5.39 -0.51 -7.53
CA VAL A 237 6.20 0.42 -8.33
C VAL A 237 7.17 1.22 -7.45
N PRO A 238 8.41 1.49 -7.91
CA PRO A 238 9.44 2.16 -7.11
C PRO A 238 9.25 3.68 -7.12
N ILE A 239 8.15 4.15 -6.54
CA ILE A 239 7.83 5.58 -6.38
C ILE A 239 7.90 5.97 -4.91
N PRO A 240 8.16 7.26 -4.59
CA PRO A 240 8.20 7.71 -3.20
C PRO A 240 6.80 7.70 -2.59
N THR A 241 6.62 7.04 -1.45
CA THR A 241 5.36 6.97 -0.72
C THR A 241 5.15 8.24 0.10
N ARG A 242 3.98 8.86 -0.02
CA ARG A 242 3.55 10.03 0.77
C ARG A 242 2.52 9.66 1.82
N PHE A 243 1.59 8.76 1.50
CA PHE A 243 0.47 8.40 2.36
C PHE A 243 0.49 6.92 2.72
N VAL A 244 0.14 6.63 3.96
CA VAL A 244 -0.16 5.27 4.42
C VAL A 244 -1.45 5.32 5.24
N PHE A 245 -2.41 4.47 4.88
CA PHE A 245 -3.62 4.25 5.65
C PHE A 245 -3.65 2.80 6.14
N VAL A 246 -3.92 2.62 7.43
CA VAL A 246 -4.07 1.31 8.06
C VAL A 246 -5.47 1.23 8.66
N LEU A 247 -6.20 0.16 8.36
CA LEU A 247 -7.45 -0.19 9.03
C LEU A 247 -7.37 -1.64 9.49
N PHE A 248 -7.32 -1.82 10.81
CA PHE A 248 -7.46 -3.14 11.43
C PHE A 248 -8.85 -3.33 12.00
N VAL A 249 -9.44 -4.47 11.70
CA VAL A 249 -10.80 -4.83 12.09
C VAL A 249 -10.76 -6.15 12.87
N PRO A 250 -11.49 -6.30 13.99
CA PRO A 250 -11.56 -7.58 14.68
C PRO A 250 -12.15 -8.68 13.79
N ILE A 251 -11.58 -9.89 13.82
CA ILE A 251 -12.19 -11.06 13.18
C ILE A 251 -13.61 -11.28 13.75
N GLY A 252 -14.56 -11.58 12.86
CA GLY A 252 -15.98 -11.76 13.23
C GLY A 252 -16.80 -10.47 13.17
N HIS A 253 -16.18 -9.32 12.89
CA HIS A 253 -16.89 -8.07 12.65
C HIS A 253 -17.41 -8.00 11.20
N VAL A 254 -18.33 -8.92 10.85
CA VAL A 254 -18.83 -9.17 9.48
C VAL A 254 -19.55 -7.97 8.85
N GLU A 255 -20.07 -7.05 9.67
CA GLU A 255 -20.86 -5.89 9.21
C GLU A 255 -20.03 -4.80 8.50
N GLN A 256 -18.71 -4.84 8.61
CA GLN A 256 -17.84 -3.87 7.94
C GLN A 256 -17.26 -4.50 6.69
N ASN A 257 -17.71 -4.05 5.51
CA ASN A 257 -16.98 -4.30 4.28
C ASN A 257 -15.74 -3.38 4.26
N ALA A 258 -14.73 -3.74 5.04
CA ALA A 258 -13.54 -2.92 5.27
C ALA A 258 -12.77 -2.65 3.96
N VAL A 259 -12.81 -3.60 3.02
CA VAL A 259 -12.26 -3.43 1.68
C VAL A 259 -12.95 -2.28 0.95
N MET A 260 -14.27 -2.14 1.07
CA MET A 260 -14.99 -1.00 0.48
C MET A 260 -14.61 0.35 1.09
N ILE A 261 -14.25 0.39 2.38
CA ILE A 261 -13.71 1.61 3.01
C ILE A 261 -12.38 1.99 2.34
N GLY A 262 -11.47 1.02 2.19
CA GLY A 262 -10.22 1.23 1.47
C GLY A 262 -10.42 1.65 0.02
N ARG A 263 -11.38 1.05 -0.70
CA ARG A 263 -11.72 1.44 -2.08
C ARG A 263 -12.27 2.87 -2.17
N CYS A 264 -13.03 3.33 -1.17
CA CYS A 264 -13.46 4.72 -1.09
C CYS A 264 -12.24 5.66 -0.98
N LEU A 265 -11.25 5.29 -0.17
CA LEU A 265 -10.03 6.08 -0.02
C LEU A 265 -9.18 6.07 -1.31
N GLY A 266 -9.00 4.92 -1.94
CA GLY A 266 -8.29 4.80 -3.22
C GLY A 266 -8.92 5.65 -4.33
N ALA A 267 -10.25 5.66 -4.40
CA ALA A 267 -11.00 6.53 -5.31
C ALA A 267 -10.81 8.01 -4.99
N LEU A 268 -10.87 8.41 -3.71
CA LEU A 268 -10.63 9.79 -3.29
C LEU A 268 -9.23 10.28 -3.65
N PHE A 269 -8.20 9.41 -3.59
CA PHE A 269 -6.83 9.79 -3.97
C PHE A 269 -6.66 10.14 -5.44
N VAL A 270 -7.56 9.68 -6.32
CA VAL A 270 -7.51 9.95 -7.76
C VAL A 270 -8.66 10.83 -8.25
N ASP A 271 -9.50 11.32 -7.33
CA ASP A 271 -10.64 12.17 -7.65
C ASP A 271 -10.18 13.61 -7.88
N GLU A 272 -10.31 14.10 -9.11
CA GLU A 272 -10.13 15.50 -9.44
C GLU A 272 -11.46 16.21 -9.17
N VAL A 273 -11.65 16.79 -7.98
CA VAL A 273 -12.88 17.55 -7.70
C VAL A 273 -12.87 18.82 -8.55
N ARG A 274 -13.72 18.83 -9.58
CA ARG A 274 -14.08 20.03 -10.34
C ARG A 274 -15.26 20.69 -9.63
N GLU A 275 -15.08 21.90 -9.13
CA GLU A 275 -16.22 22.77 -8.85
C GLU A 275 -16.74 23.28 -10.21
N ASP A 276 -18.01 23.03 -10.52
CA ASP A 276 -18.74 23.56 -11.69
C ASP A 276 -19.49 24.85 -11.32
#